data_AF-A0A848NLN3-F1
#
_entry.id   AF-A0A848NLN3-F1
#
_cell.length_a   1.000
_cell.length_b   1.000
_cell.length_c   1.000
_cell.angle_alpha   90.00
_cell.angle_beta   90.00
_cell.angle_gamma   90.00
#
_symmetry.space_group_name_H-M   'P 1'
#
loop_
_entity.id
_entity.type
_entity.pdbx_description
1 polymer ?
#
loop_
_entity_poly.entity_id
_entity_poly.type
_entity_poly.pdbx_seq_one_letter_code
_entity_poly.pdbx_strand_id
1 'polypeptide(L)'
;MEKIVSQLDAEGFFIGAVTAHPSPLESGVFHIPGGAVDALPPDPAEPGKRYAWQQDRWVEKALPEFPEPALPTEEQRRAAAVAYRDALLAHATLRIDPLNDAIALDIATDEERTALAAWRLYRVAVARADIEQDPVQWPLLPSLP
;
A
#
# COMPACT_ATOMS: atom_id res chain seq x y z
N MET A 1 36.73 13.06 17.92
CA MET A 1 35.84 12.39 18.89
C MET A 1 34.44 12.84 18.55
N GLU A 2 33.53 11.90 18.37
CA GLU A 2 32.15 12.14 17.93
C GLU A 2 31.20 12.01 19.13
N LYS A 3 30.08 12.75 19.13
CA LYS A 3 29.10 12.74 20.21
C LYS A 3 27.77 12.18 19.69
N ILE A 4 27.15 11.25 20.41
CA ILE A 4 25.81 10.78 20.09
C ILE A 4 24.78 11.76 20.65
N VAL A 5 23.84 12.18 19.81
CA VAL A 5 22.74 13.10 20.12
C VAL A 5 21.43 12.51 19.58
N SER A 6 20.30 13.12 19.94
CA SER A 6 18.98 12.55 19.68
C SER A 6 18.23 13.35 18.64
N GLN A 7 17.93 12.74 17.50
CA GLN A 7 17.11 13.33 16.46
C GLN A 7 15.64 13.31 16.87
N LEU A 8 14.96 14.43 16.70
CA LEU A 8 13.52 14.56 16.88
C LEU A 8 12.81 14.71 15.52
N ASP A 9 11.52 14.33 15.48
CA ASP A 9 10.61 14.72 14.40
C ASP A 9 10.13 16.17 14.54
N ALA A 10 9.27 16.62 13.62
CA ALA A 10 8.68 17.95 13.64
C ALA A 10 7.76 18.20 14.87
N GLU A 11 7.30 17.14 15.53
CA GLU A 11 6.46 17.18 16.73
C GLU A 11 7.30 17.12 18.02
N GLY A 12 8.62 17.00 17.93
CA GLY A 12 9.54 16.95 19.07
C GLY A 12 9.70 15.56 19.69
N PHE A 13 9.35 14.49 18.99
CA PHE A 13 9.52 13.10 19.43
C PHE A 13 10.81 12.49 18.92
N PHE A 14 11.47 11.70 19.76
CA PHE A 14 12.65 10.93 19.41
C PHE A 14 12.36 9.96 18.25
N ILE A 15 13.14 10.07 17.18
CA ILE A 15 13.06 9.17 16.02
C ILE A 15 14.35 8.38 15.78
N GLY A 16 15.47 8.76 16.40
CA GLY A 16 16.72 8.03 16.27
C GLY A 16 17.93 8.73 16.87
N ALA A 17 18.97 7.94 17.15
CA ALA A 17 20.27 8.46 17.55
C ALA A 17 21.06 8.92 16.32
N VAL A 18 21.69 10.09 16.40
CA VAL A 18 22.54 10.64 15.34
C VAL A 18 23.84 11.17 15.92
N THR A 19 24.83 11.40 15.06
CA THR A 19 26.17 11.82 15.49
C THR A 19 26.35 13.33 15.29
N ALA A 20 26.79 14.01 16.33
CA ALA A 20 27.29 15.38 16.30
C ALA A 20 28.82 15.39 16.16
N HIS A 21 29.31 16.21 15.23
CA HIS A 21 30.74 16.35 14.93
C HIS A 21 31.35 17.54 15.68
N PRO A 22 32.63 17.49 16.09
CA PRO A 22 33.28 18.60 16.76
C PRO A 22 33.48 19.80 15.82
N SER A 23 33.39 21.00 16.37
CA SER A 23 33.70 22.24 15.64
C SER A 23 35.19 22.29 15.31
N PRO A 24 35.56 22.60 14.05
CA PRO A 24 36.96 22.78 13.67
C PRO A 24 37.55 24.10 14.21
N LEU A 25 36.71 25.02 14.68
CA LEU A 25 37.12 26.36 15.13
C LEU A 25 37.19 26.48 16.66
N GLU A 26 36.42 25.67 17.38
CA GLU A 26 36.26 25.76 18.83
C GLU A 26 36.47 24.40 19.49
N SER A 27 37.55 24.27 20.26
CA SER A 27 37.87 23.04 20.97
C SER A 27 36.81 22.73 22.04
N GLY A 28 36.14 21.59 21.90
CA GLY A 28 35.12 21.12 22.85
C GLY A 28 33.68 21.48 22.48
N VAL A 29 33.45 22.24 21.41
CA VAL A 29 32.13 22.56 20.87
C VAL A 29 31.74 21.52 19.81
N PHE A 30 30.48 21.10 19.78
CA PHE A 30 29.95 20.14 18.80
C PHE A 30 28.82 20.76 17.98
N HIS A 31 28.79 20.48 16.69
CA HIS A 31 27.71 20.85 15.79
C HIS A 31 26.56 19.84 15.91
N ILE A 32 25.45 20.29 16.48
CA ILE A 32 24.23 19.50 16.61
C ILE A 32 23.47 19.55 15.27
N PRO A 33 23.13 18.40 14.67
CA PRO A 33 22.30 18.37 13.47
C PRO A 33 20.95 19.08 13.65
N GLY A 34 20.40 19.65 12.58
CA GLY A 34 19.10 20.31 12.62
C GLY A 34 17.99 19.36 13.08
N GLY A 35 17.20 19.80 14.07
CA GLY A 35 16.14 18.97 14.68
C GLY A 35 16.65 17.92 15.67
N ALA A 36 17.94 17.88 15.98
CA ALA A 36 18.48 17.10 17.08
C ALA A 36 18.62 17.93 18.37
N VAL A 37 18.51 17.25 19.50
CA VAL A 37 18.78 17.82 20.82
C VAL A 37 20.06 17.24 21.38
N ASP A 38 20.81 18.06 22.14
CA ASP A 38 22.06 17.65 22.76
C ASP A 38 21.84 16.78 24.01
N ALA A 39 21.12 15.68 23.81
CA ALA A 39 20.77 14.70 24.81
C ALA A 39 21.01 13.30 24.27
N LEU A 40 21.41 12.38 25.16
CA LEU A 40 21.52 10.97 24.81
C LEU A 40 20.11 10.40 24.52
N PRO A 41 20.02 9.43 23.60
CA PRO A 41 18.78 8.72 23.32
C PRO A 41 18.14 8.18 24.61
N PRO A 42 16.80 8.17 24.70
CA PRO A 42 16.11 7.52 25.81
C PRO A 42 16.31 6.00 25.73
N ASP A 43 16.78 5.40 26.83
CA ASP A 43 17.02 3.95 27.00
C ASP A 43 16.34 3.49 28.31
N PRO A 44 15.47 2.45 28.31
CA PRO A 44 15.07 1.59 27.18
C PRO A 44 13.84 2.10 26.43
N ALA A 45 13.83 1.84 25.11
CA ALA A 45 12.65 2.00 24.27
C ALA A 45 11.64 0.88 24.55
N GLU A 46 10.66 1.16 25.40
CA GLU A 46 9.56 0.24 25.68
C GLU A 46 8.58 0.17 24.49
N PRO A 47 8.12 -1.04 24.09
CA PRO A 47 7.10 -1.17 23.04
C PRO A 47 5.84 -0.37 23.38
N GLY A 48 5.30 0.36 22.40
CA GLY A 48 4.08 1.17 22.60
C GLY A 48 4.32 2.58 23.13
N LYS A 49 5.57 2.98 23.39
CA LYS A 49 5.93 4.32 23.89
C LYS A 49 6.77 5.10 22.89
N ARG A 50 6.62 6.42 22.92
CA ARG A 50 7.46 7.41 22.24
C ARG A 50 7.91 8.46 23.25
N TYR A 51 9.07 9.05 23.03
CA TYR A 51 9.68 9.98 23.98
C TYR A 51 9.73 11.37 23.38
N ALA A 52 9.16 12.36 24.06
CA ALA A 52 9.22 13.76 23.66
C ALA A 52 10.28 14.49 24.49
N TRP A 53 11.09 15.34 23.87
CA TRP A 53 12.02 16.22 24.60
C TRP A 53 11.29 17.47 25.11
N GLN A 54 11.16 17.64 26.42
CA GLN A 54 10.49 18.79 27.04
C GLN A 54 11.23 19.22 28.31
N GLN A 55 11.50 20.52 28.48
CA GLN A 55 12.18 21.08 29.68
C GLN A 55 13.49 20.36 30.02
N ASP A 56 14.35 20.15 29.01
CA ASP A 56 15.64 19.45 29.14
C ASP A 56 15.56 18.02 29.71
N ARG A 57 14.42 17.33 29.48
CA ARG A 57 14.23 15.94 29.87
C ARG A 57 13.37 15.16 28.87
N TRP A 58 13.53 13.84 28.88
CA TRP A 58 12.66 12.91 28.18
C TRP A 58 11.33 12.74 28.92
N VAL A 59 10.23 12.99 28.23
CA VAL A 59 8.87 12.73 28.70
C VAL A 59 8.30 11.60 27.87
N GLU A 60 8.03 10.48 28.53
CA GLU A 60 7.34 9.35 27.94
C GLU A 60 5.91 9.73 27.55
N LYS A 61 5.50 9.32 26.35
CA LYS A 61 4.13 9.41 25.86
C LYS A 61 3.77 8.09 25.19
N ALA A 62 2.50 7.70 25.26
CA ALA A 62 2.03 6.58 24.44
C ALA A 62 2.22 6.89 22.95
N LEU A 63 2.60 5.88 22.18
CA LEU A 63 2.40 5.92 20.74
C LEU A 63 0.90 6.13 20.47
N PRO A 64 0.53 6.93 19.45
CA PRO A 64 -0.86 6.99 19.05
C PRO A 64 -1.33 5.58 18.70
N GLU A 65 -2.46 5.17 19.27
CA GLU A 65 -3.13 3.96 18.84
C GLU A 65 -3.64 4.20 17.42
N PHE A 66 -3.05 3.47 16.46
CA PHE A 66 -3.65 3.38 15.14
C PHE A 66 -4.77 2.34 15.25
N PRO A 67 -6.05 2.75 15.17
CA PRO A 67 -7.13 1.78 15.21
C PRO A 67 -6.90 0.78 14.07
N GLU A 68 -7.03 -0.50 14.37
CA GLU A 68 -7.04 -1.50 13.31
C GLU A 68 -8.14 -1.10 12.31
N PRO A 69 -7.85 -1.09 10.99
CA PRO A 69 -8.86 -0.75 10.01
C PRO A 69 -10.04 -1.70 10.19
N ALA A 70 -11.24 -1.16 10.32
CA ALA A 70 -12.44 -1.97 10.48
C ALA A 70 -12.53 -2.95 9.31
N LEU A 71 -12.84 -4.21 9.61
CA LEU A 71 -13.14 -5.20 8.58
C LEU A 71 -14.27 -4.65 7.69
N PRO A 72 -14.23 -4.87 6.36
CA PRO A 72 -15.29 -4.44 5.47
C PRO A 72 -16.66 -4.97 5.95
N THR A 73 -17.69 -4.15 5.82
CA THR A 73 -19.06 -4.61 6.05
C THR A 73 -19.50 -5.57 4.95
N GLU A 74 -20.58 -6.32 5.19
CA GLU A 74 -21.19 -7.17 4.17
C GLU A 74 -21.60 -6.38 2.92
N GLU A 75 -22.20 -5.20 3.12
CA GLU A 75 -22.58 -4.30 2.03
C GLU A 75 -21.34 -3.84 1.23
N GLN A 76 -20.24 -3.50 1.91
CA GLN A 76 -18.99 -3.11 1.26
C GLN A 76 -18.38 -4.26 0.46
N ARG A 77 -18.41 -5.50 0.99
CA ARG A 77 -17.96 -6.69 0.26
C ARG A 77 -18.78 -6.93 -0.99
N ARG A 78 -20.11 -6.84 -0.89
CA ARG A 78 -21.00 -6.99 -2.05
C ARG A 78 -20.77 -5.90 -3.09
N ALA A 79 -20.66 -4.64 -2.67
CA ALA A 79 -20.38 -3.53 -3.57
C ALA A 79 -19.04 -3.73 -4.31
N ALA A 80 -18.01 -4.19 -3.60
CA ALA A 80 -16.72 -4.51 -4.20
C ALA A 80 -16.82 -5.69 -5.19
N ALA A 81 -17.55 -6.75 -4.86
CA ALA A 81 -17.76 -7.90 -5.75
C ALA A 81 -18.52 -7.49 -7.03
N VAL A 82 -19.56 -6.65 -6.91
CA VAL A 82 -20.29 -6.10 -8.07
C VAL A 82 -19.37 -5.25 -8.94
N ALA A 83 -18.64 -4.30 -8.35
CA ALA A 83 -17.71 -3.45 -9.08
C ALA A 83 -16.63 -4.27 -9.80
N TYR A 84 -16.14 -5.32 -9.16
CA TYR A 84 -15.16 -6.22 -9.75
C TYR A 84 -15.75 -7.03 -10.91
N ARG A 85 -16.96 -7.58 -10.77
CA ARG A 85 -17.67 -8.25 -11.87
C ARG A 85 -17.82 -7.33 -13.08
N ASP A 86 -18.23 -6.09 -12.86
CA ASP A 86 -18.45 -5.12 -13.94
C ASP A 86 -17.13 -4.77 -14.64
N ALA A 87 -16.03 -4.64 -13.89
CA ALA A 87 -14.70 -4.46 -14.45
C ALA A 87 -14.24 -5.66 -15.31
N LEU A 88 -14.51 -6.89 -14.87
CA LEU A 88 -14.21 -8.11 -15.64
C LEU A 88 -15.05 -8.19 -16.93
N LEU A 89 -16.32 -7.83 -16.87
CA LEU A 89 -17.21 -7.77 -18.03
C LEU A 89 -16.76 -6.70 -19.03
N ALA A 90 -16.35 -5.52 -18.54
CA ALA A 90 -15.81 -4.45 -19.38
C ALA A 90 -14.51 -4.88 -20.07
N HIS A 91 -13.59 -5.51 -19.32
CA HIS A 91 -12.36 -6.06 -19.87
C HIS A 91 -12.63 -7.12 -20.95
N ALA A 92 -13.57 -8.05 -20.70
CA ALA A 92 -13.95 -9.05 -21.70
C ALA A 92 -14.52 -8.41 -22.96
N THR A 93 -15.35 -7.37 -22.85
CA THR A 93 -15.87 -6.61 -24.01
C THR A 93 -14.74 -5.96 -24.80
N LEU A 94 -13.78 -5.29 -24.14
CA LEU A 94 -12.61 -4.70 -24.80
C LEU A 94 -11.78 -5.72 -25.59
N ARG A 95 -11.76 -6.99 -25.18
CA ARG A 95 -11.08 -8.08 -25.90
C ARG A 95 -11.93 -8.66 -27.02
N ILE A 96 -13.25 -8.71 -26.84
CA ILE A 96 -14.20 -9.28 -27.80
C ILE A 96 -14.41 -8.36 -29.01
N ASP A 97 -14.41 -7.03 -28.82
CA ASP A 97 -14.77 -6.09 -29.88
C ASP A 97 -13.83 -6.17 -31.10
N PRO A 98 -12.48 -6.11 -30.97
CA PRO A 98 -11.59 -6.26 -32.13
C PRO A 98 -11.71 -7.61 -32.84
N LEU A 99 -11.96 -8.68 -32.07
CA LEU A 99 -12.14 -10.02 -32.60
C LEU A 99 -13.45 -10.13 -33.40
N ASN A 100 -14.52 -9.47 -32.95
CA ASN A 100 -15.76 -9.38 -33.74
C ASN A 100 -15.54 -8.58 -35.01
N ASP A 101 -14.77 -7.50 -34.96
CA ASP A 101 -14.47 -6.68 -36.14
C ASP A 101 -13.71 -7.51 -37.19
N ALA A 102 -12.70 -8.28 -36.79
CA ALA A 102 -11.97 -9.19 -37.68
C ALA A 102 -12.90 -10.23 -38.34
N ILE A 103 -13.89 -10.75 -37.60
CA ILE A 103 -14.91 -11.67 -38.13
C ILE A 103 -15.83 -10.96 -39.12
N ALA A 104 -16.28 -9.75 -38.80
CA ALA A 104 -17.18 -8.97 -39.65
C ALA A 104 -16.52 -8.53 -40.97
N LEU A 105 -15.20 -8.31 -40.93
CA LEU A 105 -14.37 -7.99 -42.09
C LEU A 105 -13.90 -9.24 -42.86
N ASP A 106 -14.23 -10.44 -42.39
CA ASP A 106 -13.79 -11.73 -42.94
C ASP A 106 -12.26 -11.90 -43.02
N ILE A 107 -11.54 -11.27 -42.09
CA ILE A 107 -10.06 -11.35 -41.97
C ILE A 107 -9.60 -12.11 -40.73
N ALA A 108 -10.52 -12.63 -39.92
CA ALA A 108 -10.20 -13.33 -38.68
C ALA A 108 -9.48 -14.67 -38.92
N THR A 109 -8.33 -14.81 -38.25
CA THR A 109 -7.54 -16.04 -38.12
C THR A 109 -8.25 -17.11 -37.28
N ASP A 110 -7.78 -18.36 -37.35
CA ASP A 110 -8.31 -19.46 -36.54
C ASP A 110 -8.02 -19.25 -35.05
N GLU A 111 -6.88 -18.65 -34.73
CA GLU A 111 -6.50 -18.24 -33.38
C GLU A 111 -7.48 -17.18 -32.83
N GLU A 112 -7.81 -16.14 -33.62
CA GLU A 112 -8.78 -15.11 -33.23
C GLU A 112 -10.19 -15.67 -33.05
N ARG A 113 -10.61 -16.63 -33.87
CA ARG A 113 -11.89 -17.34 -33.72
C ARG A 113 -11.94 -18.13 -32.41
N THR A 114 -10.84 -18.80 -32.07
CA THR A 114 -10.69 -19.56 -30.82
C THR A 114 -10.69 -18.62 -29.62
N ALA A 115 -9.93 -17.52 -29.70
CA ALA A 115 -9.89 -16.46 -28.72
C ALA A 115 -11.29 -15.88 -28.45
N LEU A 116 -12.04 -15.57 -29.51
CA LEU A 116 -13.38 -15.01 -29.41
C LEU A 116 -14.34 -15.94 -28.68
N ALA A 117 -14.30 -17.24 -28.99
CA ALA A 117 -15.10 -18.24 -28.28
C ALA A 117 -14.75 -18.30 -26.79
N ALA A 118 -13.46 -18.32 -26.46
CA ALA A 118 -12.98 -18.36 -25.08
C ALA A 118 -13.39 -17.11 -24.28
N TRP A 119 -13.24 -15.91 -24.85
CA TRP A 119 -13.66 -14.67 -24.20
C TRP A 119 -15.17 -14.55 -24.03
N ARG A 120 -15.97 -15.03 -24.98
CA ARG A 120 -17.43 -15.06 -24.84
C ARG A 120 -17.87 -16.00 -23.73
N LEU A 121 -17.27 -17.20 -23.63
CA LEU A 121 -17.51 -18.14 -22.53
C LEU A 121 -17.13 -17.51 -21.19
N TYR A 122 -15.96 -16.87 -21.11
CA TYR A 122 -15.51 -16.16 -19.93
C TYR A 122 -16.49 -15.06 -19.51
N ARG A 123 -16.93 -14.21 -20.44
CA ARG A 123 -17.89 -13.11 -20.15
C ARG A 123 -19.20 -13.65 -19.58
N VAL A 124 -19.70 -14.77 -20.10
CA VAL A 124 -20.90 -15.43 -19.58
C VAL A 124 -20.66 -16.04 -18.20
N ALA A 125 -19.49 -16.66 -17.98
CA ALA A 125 -19.12 -17.23 -16.69
C ALA A 125 -19.02 -16.14 -15.60
N VAL A 126 -18.40 -14.99 -15.91
CA VAL A 126 -18.33 -13.83 -15.00
C VAL A 126 -19.73 -13.30 -14.68
N ALA A 127 -20.60 -13.17 -15.68
CA ALA A 127 -21.97 -12.68 -15.48
C ALA A 127 -22.81 -13.59 -14.57
N ARG A 128 -22.48 -14.89 -14.53
CA ARG A 128 -23.16 -15.91 -13.71
C ARG A 128 -22.47 -16.18 -12.38
N ALA A 129 -21.33 -15.56 -12.10
CA ALA A 129 -20.61 -15.76 -10.84
C ALA A 129 -21.49 -15.35 -9.66
N ASP A 130 -21.52 -16.18 -8.62
CA ASP A 130 -22.27 -15.91 -7.40
C ASP A 130 -21.51 -14.89 -6.54
N ILE A 131 -21.99 -13.65 -6.56
CA ILE A 131 -21.39 -12.52 -5.83
C ILE A 131 -21.66 -12.56 -4.32
N GLU A 132 -22.55 -13.46 -3.88
CA GLU A 132 -22.88 -13.66 -2.46
C GLU A 132 -21.95 -14.70 -1.82
N GLN A 133 -21.20 -15.46 -2.63
CA GLN A 133 -20.22 -16.41 -2.14
C GLN A 133 -18.99 -15.69 -1.57
N ASP A 134 -18.49 -16.14 -0.41
CA ASP A 134 -17.25 -15.66 0.18
C ASP A 134 -16.23 -16.81 0.35
N PRO A 135 -15.08 -16.81 -0.39
CA PRO A 135 -14.71 -15.87 -1.44
C PRO A 135 -15.44 -16.17 -2.75
N VAL A 136 -15.77 -15.12 -3.52
CA VAL A 136 -16.37 -15.25 -4.86
C VAL A 136 -15.43 -16.04 -5.77
N GLN A 137 -15.96 -17.05 -6.45
CA GLN A 137 -15.21 -17.89 -7.39
C GLN A 137 -15.25 -17.27 -8.79
N TRP A 138 -14.26 -16.44 -9.09
CA TRP A 138 -14.13 -15.84 -10.41
C TRP A 138 -13.58 -16.85 -11.43
N PRO A 139 -14.11 -16.87 -12.66
CA PRO A 139 -13.53 -17.70 -13.72
C PRO A 139 -12.10 -17.25 -14.04
N LEU A 140 -11.27 -18.19 -14.48
CA LEU A 140 -9.91 -17.91 -14.93
C LEU A 140 -9.95 -17.13 -16.26
N LEU A 141 -9.02 -16.18 -16.40
CA LEU A 141 -8.86 -15.46 -17.65
C LEU A 141 -8.47 -16.44 -18.78
N PRO A 142 -9.02 -16.27 -20.00
CA PRO A 142 -8.59 -17.03 -21.15
C PRO A 142 -7.10 -16.83 -21.42
N SER A 143 -6.33 -17.90 -21.48
CA SER A 143 -4.98 -17.86 -22.05
C SER A 143 -5.09 -17.90 -23.56
N LEU A 144 -4.70 -16.81 -24.22
CA LEU A 144 -4.58 -16.79 -25.67
C LEU A 144 -3.23 -17.42 -26.08
N PRO A 145 -3.17 -18.13 -27.22
CA PRO A 145 -1.90 -18.50 -27.84
C PRO A 145 -1.13 -17.28 -28.33
#